data_AF-A0A3C0B841-F1
#
_entry.id   AF-A0A3C0B841-F1
#
_cell.length_a   1.000
_cell.length_b   1.000
_cell.length_c   1.000
_cell.angle_alpha   90.00
_cell.angle_beta   90.00
_cell.angle_gamma   90.00
#
_symmetry.space_group_name_H-M   'P 1'
#
loop_
_entity.id
_entity.type
_entity.pdbx_description
1 polymer ?
#
loop_
_entity_poly.entity_id
_entity_poly.type
_entity_poly.pdbx_seq_one_letter_code
_entity_poly.pdbx_strand_id
1 'polypeptide(L)'
;NYWLLRSEDATAEYLMEEYYWVKAAEFADSAGADIINSSLGYTLFDNPAENHTYADMDGNTTVITKGADRAASKGILVVSSAGNSGNNPWKYISAPADGDSVLTVGAVNAAGIYAGFSSIGPTYDGRTKPDVSAQGAGCVLAKIPTGITQGDGTSFSSPIIAGAAACLWQA
;
A
#
# COMPACT_ATOMS: atom_id res chain seq x y z
N ASN A 1 -14.07 13.98 -6.93
CA ASN A 1 -13.90 13.13 -8.14
C ASN A 1 -12.95 12.00 -7.80
N TYR A 2 -13.14 10.80 -8.36
CA TYR A 2 -12.26 9.65 -8.11
C TYR A 2 -11.74 9.11 -9.44
N TRP A 3 -10.48 8.66 -9.45
CA TRP A 3 -9.85 7.97 -10.56
C TRP A 3 -9.50 6.55 -10.15
N LEU A 4 -9.83 5.57 -11.01
CA LEU A 4 -9.36 4.20 -10.87
C LEU A 4 -8.25 3.97 -11.88
N LEU A 5 -7.02 3.86 -11.39
CA LEU A 5 -5.83 3.67 -12.20
C LEU A 5 -5.28 2.28 -11.94
N ARG A 6 -5.39 1.39 -12.93
CA ARG A 6 -4.83 0.04 -12.82
C ARG A 6 -3.41 0.04 -13.39
N SER A 7 -2.43 -0.21 -12.54
CA SER A 7 -1.01 -0.26 -12.88
C SER A 7 -0.42 -1.67 -12.92
N GLU A 8 -1.21 -2.70 -12.57
CA GLU A 8 -0.77 -4.10 -12.47
C GLU A 8 -1.36 -5.00 -13.58
N ASP A 9 -0.61 -6.03 -13.97
CA ASP A 9 -1.11 -7.17 -14.73
C ASP A 9 -1.74 -8.17 -13.75
N ALA A 10 -2.93 -8.68 -14.06
CA ALA A 10 -3.60 -9.64 -13.16
C ALA A 10 -3.05 -11.07 -13.28
N THR A 11 -2.22 -11.32 -14.30
CA THR A 11 -1.81 -12.68 -14.70
C THR A 11 -0.34 -12.96 -14.44
N ALA A 12 0.43 -11.94 -14.11
CA ALA A 12 1.86 -11.99 -13.93
C ALA A 12 2.30 -10.86 -13.01
N GLU A 13 3.49 -11.00 -12.44
CA GLU A 13 4.09 -10.01 -11.55
C GLU A 13 5.46 -9.61 -12.10
N TYR A 14 5.59 -8.37 -12.61
CA TYR A 14 6.78 -7.87 -13.28
C TYR A 14 7.36 -6.64 -12.58
N LEU A 15 8.69 -6.54 -12.50
CA LEU A 15 9.34 -5.32 -11.97
C LEU A 15 8.92 -4.04 -12.72
N MET A 16 8.52 -4.18 -13.99
CA MET A 16 8.01 -3.07 -14.80
C MET A 16 6.74 -2.43 -14.21
N GLU A 17 5.95 -3.14 -13.40
CA GLU A 17 4.73 -2.60 -12.81
C GLU A 17 4.99 -1.46 -11.83
N GLU A 18 6.15 -1.44 -11.19
CA GLU A 18 6.57 -0.28 -10.39
C GLU A 18 6.60 0.99 -11.23
N TYR A 19 7.09 0.90 -12.47
CA TYR A 19 7.12 2.03 -13.40
C TYR A 19 5.71 2.40 -13.89
N TYR A 20 4.81 1.42 -14.03
CA TYR A 20 3.40 1.70 -14.34
C TYR A 20 2.70 2.41 -13.19
N TRP A 21 3.03 2.06 -11.95
CA TRP A 21 2.54 2.77 -10.76
C TRP A 21 3.04 4.22 -10.75
N VAL A 22 4.33 4.46 -11.06
CA VAL A 22 4.86 5.83 -11.19
C VAL A 22 4.10 6.62 -12.26
N LYS A 23 3.86 6.04 -13.43
CA LYS A 23 3.06 6.70 -14.48
C LYS A 23 1.62 7.00 -14.04
N ALA A 24 1.02 6.09 -13.27
CA ALA A 24 -0.32 6.31 -12.70
C ALA A 24 -0.30 7.47 -11.69
N ALA A 25 0.74 7.56 -10.84
CA ALA A 25 0.91 8.66 -9.90
C ALA A 25 1.14 10.01 -10.62
N GLU A 26 1.93 10.04 -11.69
CA GLU A 26 2.11 11.23 -12.54
C GLU A 26 0.79 11.66 -13.17
N PHE A 27 -0.03 10.72 -13.64
CA PHE A 27 -1.37 11.03 -14.15
C PHE A 27 -2.27 11.58 -13.02
N ALA A 28 -2.24 10.96 -11.84
CA ALA A 28 -3.02 11.41 -10.69
C ALA A 28 -2.68 12.87 -10.30
N ASP A 29 -1.39 13.22 -10.28
CA ASP A 29 -0.93 14.61 -10.10
C ASP A 29 -1.49 15.53 -11.19
N SER A 30 -1.37 15.14 -12.47
CA SER A 30 -1.88 15.93 -13.59
C SER A 30 -3.41 16.14 -13.56
N ALA A 31 -4.13 15.21 -12.95
CA ALA A 31 -5.58 15.27 -12.78
C ALA A 31 -6.00 16.02 -11.51
N GLY A 32 -5.05 16.48 -10.69
CA GLY A 32 -5.28 17.23 -9.46
C GLY A 32 -5.77 16.35 -8.29
N ALA A 33 -5.29 15.11 -8.19
CA ALA A 33 -5.63 14.24 -7.07
C ALA A 33 -4.88 14.64 -5.79
N ASP A 34 -5.60 14.82 -4.68
CA ASP A 34 -5.00 15.14 -3.38
C ASP A 34 -4.52 13.90 -2.61
N ILE A 35 -5.12 12.73 -2.87
CA ILE A 35 -4.85 11.49 -2.13
C ILE A 35 -4.73 10.32 -3.10
N ILE A 36 -3.67 9.52 -2.95
CA ILE A 36 -3.50 8.22 -3.59
C ILE A 36 -3.67 7.14 -2.54
N ASN A 37 -4.62 6.21 -2.74
CA ASN A 37 -4.68 4.96 -1.99
C ASN A 37 -4.07 3.84 -2.83
N SER A 38 -2.98 3.25 -2.36
CA SER A 38 -2.29 2.12 -2.99
C SER A 38 -2.44 0.86 -2.14
N SER A 39 -3.43 0.03 -2.48
CA SER A 39 -3.65 -1.29 -1.86
C SER A 39 -2.84 -2.40 -2.56
N LEU A 40 -1.62 -2.04 -2.99
CA LEU A 40 -0.70 -2.80 -3.84
C LEU A 40 0.70 -2.67 -3.24
N GLY A 41 1.54 -3.70 -3.36
CA GLY A 41 2.95 -3.60 -3.04
C GLY A 41 3.77 -4.80 -3.49
N TYR A 42 5.06 -4.57 -3.71
CA TYR A 42 5.94 -5.48 -4.43
C TYR A 42 7.07 -6.01 -3.54
N THR A 43 7.38 -7.30 -3.71
CA THR A 43 8.49 -8.00 -3.02
C THR A 43 9.08 -9.10 -3.91
N LEU A 44 8.22 -9.93 -4.49
CA LEU A 44 8.57 -11.04 -5.36
C LEU A 44 7.92 -10.82 -6.73
N PHE A 45 8.59 -11.28 -7.78
CA PHE A 45 8.17 -11.22 -9.16
C PHE A 45 8.28 -12.60 -9.81
N ASP A 46 7.64 -12.76 -10.97
CA ASP A 46 7.64 -14.02 -11.71
C ASP A 46 9.05 -14.45 -12.15
N ASN A 47 9.90 -13.46 -12.44
CA ASN A 47 11.34 -13.68 -12.64
C ASN A 47 12.08 -13.49 -11.30
N PRO A 48 12.59 -14.56 -10.66
CA PRO A 48 13.22 -14.43 -9.34
C PRO A 48 14.47 -13.56 -9.32
N ALA A 49 15.09 -13.30 -10.49
CA ALA A 49 16.23 -12.39 -10.61
C ALA A 49 15.85 -10.91 -10.39
N GLU A 50 14.55 -10.60 -10.42
CA GLU A 50 13.99 -9.26 -10.21
C GLU A 50 13.46 -9.06 -8.78
N ASN A 51 13.42 -10.12 -7.96
CA ASN A 51 12.90 -10.07 -6.59
C ASN A 51 13.64 -9.03 -5.75
N HIS A 52 12.86 -8.28 -4.99
CA HIS A 52 13.41 -7.46 -3.92
C HIS A 52 13.81 -8.33 -2.75
N THR A 53 14.87 -7.90 -2.10
CA THR A 53 15.31 -8.38 -0.81
C THR A 53 14.79 -7.45 0.28
N TYR A 54 14.84 -7.90 1.53
CA TYR A 54 14.51 -7.00 2.64
C TYR A 54 15.45 -5.78 2.68
N ALA A 55 16.70 -5.90 2.20
CA ALA A 55 17.63 -4.78 2.13
C ALA A 55 17.15 -3.64 1.21
N ASP A 56 16.28 -3.95 0.26
CA ASP A 56 15.69 -2.96 -0.65
C ASP A 56 14.49 -2.22 -0.02
N MET A 57 14.01 -2.65 1.15
CA MET A 57 12.93 -2.00 1.91
C MET A 57 13.47 -0.87 2.79
N ASP A 58 14.28 0.00 2.21
CA ASP A 58 15.00 1.10 2.87
C ASP A 58 14.39 2.48 2.58
N GLY A 59 13.23 2.52 1.92
CA GLY A 59 12.56 3.75 1.49
C GLY A 59 13.17 4.38 0.24
N ASN A 60 14.30 3.88 -0.25
CA ASN A 60 15.16 4.62 -1.18
C ASN A 60 15.71 3.74 -2.32
N THR A 61 15.36 2.46 -2.40
CA THR A 61 15.87 1.54 -3.41
C THR A 61 14.87 1.30 -4.54
N THR A 62 13.66 0.84 -4.24
CA THR A 62 12.67 0.45 -5.26
C THR A 62 12.13 1.66 -6.03
N VAL A 63 11.68 1.45 -7.27
CA VAL A 63 11.20 2.51 -8.14
C VAL A 63 9.84 3.02 -7.67
N ILE A 64 8.97 2.10 -7.24
CA ILE A 64 7.66 2.47 -6.72
C ILE A 64 7.77 3.35 -5.47
N THR A 65 8.68 3.05 -4.54
CA THR A 65 8.86 3.86 -3.31
C THR A 65 9.37 5.25 -3.64
N LYS A 66 10.39 5.37 -4.50
CA LYS A 66 10.88 6.67 -5.00
C LYS A 66 9.77 7.49 -5.66
N GLY A 67 8.92 6.83 -6.44
CA GLY A 67 7.76 7.46 -7.07
C GLY A 67 6.73 7.93 -6.05
N ALA A 68 6.46 7.13 -5.03
CA ALA A 68 5.52 7.46 -3.96
C ALA A 68 6.00 8.65 -3.13
N ASP A 69 7.27 8.66 -2.71
CA ASP A 69 7.86 9.80 -2.00
C ASP A 69 7.91 11.05 -2.90
N ARG A 70 8.10 10.88 -4.22
CA ARG A 70 8.02 12.00 -5.16
C ARG A 70 6.60 12.56 -5.25
N ALA A 71 5.57 11.73 -5.33
CA ALA A 71 4.18 12.17 -5.30
C ALA A 71 3.86 12.90 -3.97
N ALA A 72 4.33 12.37 -2.84
CA ALA A 72 4.22 13.03 -1.55
C ALA A 72 4.89 14.40 -1.52
N SER A 73 6.09 14.54 -2.10
CA SER A 73 6.77 15.84 -2.21
C SER A 73 6.03 16.88 -3.06
N LYS A 74 5.05 16.44 -3.88
CA LYS A 74 4.17 17.32 -4.67
C LYS A 74 2.90 17.75 -3.91
N GLY A 75 2.72 17.25 -2.68
CA GLY A 75 1.56 17.56 -1.85
C GLY A 75 0.46 16.50 -1.90
N ILE A 76 0.68 15.37 -2.57
CA ILE A 76 -0.29 14.27 -2.63
C ILE A 76 -0.10 13.38 -1.40
N LEU A 77 -1.15 13.17 -0.61
CA LEU A 77 -1.09 12.17 0.46
C LEU A 77 -1.09 10.76 -0.15
N VAL A 78 0.03 10.05 -0.03
CA VAL A 78 0.13 8.65 -0.47
C VAL A 78 -0.13 7.74 0.71
N VAL A 79 -1.21 6.96 0.64
CA VAL A 79 -1.60 5.95 1.64
C VAL A 79 -1.36 4.58 1.05
N SER A 80 -0.60 3.72 1.73
CA SER A 80 -0.26 2.38 1.24
C SER A 80 -0.59 1.30 2.26
N SER A 81 -1.10 0.17 1.80
CA SER A 81 -1.27 -1.02 2.64
C SER A 81 0.10 -1.62 3.03
N ALA A 82 0.27 -2.01 4.28
CA ALA A 82 1.53 -2.56 4.79
C ALA A 82 1.97 -3.86 4.09
N GLY A 83 1.02 -4.66 3.57
CA GLY A 83 1.26 -6.00 3.03
C GLY A 83 0.62 -7.09 3.90
N ASN A 84 0.48 -8.29 3.34
CA ASN A 84 -0.23 -9.41 3.97
C ASN A 84 0.73 -10.59 4.28
N SER A 85 2.00 -10.31 4.50
CA SER A 85 3.04 -11.32 4.63
C SER A 85 3.46 -11.59 6.08
N GLY A 86 2.80 -11.02 7.09
CA GLY A 86 3.19 -11.09 8.51
C GLY A 86 3.38 -12.52 9.07
N ASN A 87 2.63 -13.48 8.54
CA ASN A 87 2.72 -14.90 8.90
C ASN A 87 3.66 -15.71 7.97
N ASN A 88 4.22 -15.09 6.94
CA ASN A 88 5.09 -15.72 5.95
C ASN A 88 6.57 -15.44 6.25
N PRO A 89 7.53 -16.19 5.66
CA PRO A 89 8.96 -15.93 5.87
C PRO A 89 9.40 -14.50 5.55
N TRP A 90 8.74 -13.85 4.58
CA TRP A 90 8.98 -12.44 4.27
C TRP A 90 8.68 -11.54 5.46
N LYS A 91 7.51 -11.69 6.14
CA LYS A 91 7.00 -10.93 7.32
C LYS A 91 6.96 -9.42 7.24
N TYR A 92 7.87 -8.79 6.50
CA TYR A 92 8.08 -7.37 6.48
C TYR A 92 7.06 -6.65 5.60
N ILE A 93 7.01 -5.33 5.76
CA ILE A 93 6.36 -4.44 4.79
C ILE A 93 6.97 -4.58 3.38
N SER A 94 6.20 -4.21 2.37
CA SER A 94 6.59 -4.21 0.95
C SER A 94 6.80 -2.79 0.42
N ALA A 95 7.37 -2.65 -0.77
CA ALA A 95 7.39 -1.35 -1.45
C ALA A 95 6.01 -1.04 -2.06
N PRO A 96 5.42 0.16 -1.91
CA PRO A 96 6.02 1.40 -1.40
C PRO A 96 5.77 1.71 0.09
N ALA A 97 5.25 0.75 0.86
CA ALA A 97 4.96 0.94 2.28
C ALA A 97 6.22 1.19 3.15
N ASP A 98 7.41 1.06 2.58
CA ASP A 98 8.70 1.40 3.18
C ASP A 98 9.11 2.87 2.98
N GLY A 99 8.38 3.67 2.18
CA GLY A 99 8.65 5.10 1.97
C GLY A 99 8.52 5.92 3.24
N ASP A 100 9.35 6.95 3.41
CA ASP A 100 9.31 7.80 4.61
C ASP A 100 8.10 8.74 4.59
N SER A 101 7.69 9.13 3.39
CA SER A 101 6.61 10.07 3.12
C SER A 101 5.31 9.36 2.75
N VAL A 102 5.31 8.03 2.78
CA VAL A 102 4.14 7.17 2.55
C VAL A 102 3.47 6.85 3.88
N LEU A 103 2.15 7.08 3.97
CA LEU A 103 1.34 6.68 5.12
C LEU A 103 0.98 5.20 5.02
N THR A 104 1.71 4.36 5.75
CA THR A 104 1.61 2.91 5.72
C THR A 104 0.61 2.40 6.75
N VAL A 105 -0.32 1.56 6.30
CA VAL A 105 -1.47 1.11 7.08
C VAL A 105 -1.43 -0.40 7.32
N GLY A 106 -1.27 -0.78 8.58
CA GLY A 106 -1.43 -2.17 9.05
C GLY A 106 -2.88 -2.57 9.30
N ALA A 107 -3.10 -3.85 9.61
CA ALA A 107 -4.42 -4.41 9.84
C ALA A 107 -4.67 -4.85 11.29
N VAL A 108 -5.84 -4.48 11.81
CA VAL A 108 -6.43 -5.03 13.03
C VAL A 108 -7.79 -5.69 12.72
N ASN A 109 -8.33 -6.45 13.66
CA ASN A 109 -9.73 -6.89 13.62
C ASN A 109 -10.67 -5.83 14.23
N ALA A 110 -11.98 -6.11 14.24
CA ALA A 110 -13.00 -5.21 14.80
C ALA A 110 -12.81 -4.87 16.29
N ALA A 111 -12.06 -5.67 17.04
CA ALA A 111 -11.73 -5.42 18.45
C ALA A 111 -10.41 -4.63 18.63
N GLY A 112 -9.78 -4.18 17.54
CA GLY A 112 -8.49 -3.50 17.57
C GLY A 112 -7.30 -4.44 17.82
N ILE A 113 -7.50 -5.76 17.75
CA ILE A 113 -6.43 -6.73 17.93
C ILE A 113 -5.68 -6.88 16.60
N TYR A 114 -4.35 -6.86 16.67
CA TYR A 114 -3.46 -7.07 15.53
C TYR A 114 -3.82 -8.31 14.71
N ALA A 115 -3.92 -8.13 13.39
CA ALA A 115 -4.15 -9.23 12.46
C ALA A 115 -2.82 -9.89 12.09
N GLY A 116 -2.67 -11.19 12.38
CA GLY A 116 -1.40 -11.91 12.19
C GLY A 116 -0.81 -11.83 10.77
N PHE A 117 -1.67 -11.71 9.75
CA PHE A 117 -1.22 -11.56 8.37
C PHE A 117 -0.63 -10.19 8.05
N SER A 118 -0.92 -9.15 8.85
CA SER A 118 -0.43 -7.79 8.58
C SER A 118 1.10 -7.81 8.53
N SER A 119 1.69 -7.29 7.48
CA SER A 119 3.14 -7.13 7.43
C SER A 119 3.62 -6.16 8.51
N ILE A 120 4.84 -6.41 9.02
CA ILE A 120 5.45 -5.64 10.11
C ILE A 120 6.68 -4.87 9.64
N GLY A 121 7.01 -3.78 10.33
CA GLY A 121 8.33 -3.16 10.20
C GLY A 121 9.39 -3.82 11.11
N PRO A 122 10.49 -3.10 11.39
CA PRO A 122 10.82 -1.80 10.80
C PRO A 122 11.13 -1.91 9.30
N THR A 123 11.32 -0.78 8.63
CA THR A 123 12.06 -0.76 7.35
C THR A 123 13.48 -1.28 7.58
N TYR A 124 14.19 -1.65 6.52
CA TYR A 124 15.56 -2.15 6.62
C TYR A 124 16.51 -1.15 7.28
N ASP A 125 16.32 0.14 7.01
CA ASP A 125 17.08 1.25 7.61
C ASP A 125 16.58 1.64 9.02
N GLY A 126 15.62 0.91 9.58
CA GLY A 126 15.22 1.02 11.00
C GLY A 126 14.09 2.00 11.29
N ARG A 127 13.42 2.56 10.28
CA ARG A 127 12.26 3.43 10.48
C ARG A 127 11.05 2.62 10.94
N THR A 128 10.23 3.24 11.79
CA THR A 128 9.01 2.61 12.31
C THR A 128 7.95 2.59 11.22
N LYS A 129 7.46 1.38 10.93
CA LYS A 129 6.30 1.10 10.05
C LYS A 129 5.57 -0.15 10.58
N PRO A 130 4.26 -0.33 10.30
CA PRO A 130 3.34 0.64 9.71
C PRO A 130 3.13 1.86 10.62
N ASP A 131 2.71 3.00 10.06
CA ASP A 131 2.49 4.24 10.82
C ASP A 131 1.21 4.19 11.66
N VAL A 132 0.16 3.58 11.09
CA VAL A 132 -1.15 3.41 11.72
C VAL A 132 -1.76 2.06 11.37
N SER A 133 -2.89 1.72 11.97
CA SER A 133 -3.65 0.52 11.60
C SER A 133 -5.14 0.80 11.57
N ALA A 134 -5.85 0.10 10.68
CA ALA A 134 -7.31 0.12 10.59
C ALA A 134 -7.86 -1.31 10.47
N GLN A 135 -9.18 -1.45 10.52
CA GLN A 135 -9.78 -2.78 10.37
C GLN A 135 -9.42 -3.36 9.01
N GLY A 136 -8.73 -4.50 9.01
CA GLY A 136 -8.37 -5.25 7.81
C GLY A 136 -8.75 -6.72 7.92
N ALA A 137 -8.98 -7.23 9.13
CA ALA A 137 -9.46 -8.58 9.36
C ALA A 137 -10.99 -8.60 9.58
N GLY A 138 -11.68 -9.53 8.93
CA GLY A 138 -13.14 -9.64 8.93
C GLY A 138 -13.82 -8.38 8.39
N CYS A 139 -13.18 -7.70 7.45
CA CYS A 139 -13.67 -6.42 6.93
C CYS A 139 -14.90 -6.67 6.06
N VAL A 140 -15.93 -5.83 6.20
CA VAL A 140 -17.17 -5.95 5.41
C VAL A 140 -16.97 -5.25 4.06
N LEU A 141 -17.15 -5.98 2.96
CA LEU A 141 -16.83 -5.55 1.60
C LEU A 141 -18.04 -5.65 0.69
N ALA A 142 -18.13 -4.72 -0.26
CA ALA A 142 -19.08 -4.82 -1.37
C ALA A 142 -18.63 -5.92 -2.35
N LYS A 143 -19.55 -6.79 -2.76
CA LYS A 143 -19.31 -7.81 -3.79
C LYS A 143 -20.09 -7.47 -5.05
N ILE A 144 -19.41 -7.35 -6.17
CA ILE A 144 -20.01 -7.08 -7.48
C ILE A 144 -20.29 -8.44 -8.18
N PRO A 145 -21.45 -8.65 -8.85
CA PRO A 145 -22.54 -7.68 -9.05
C PRO A 145 -23.51 -7.55 -7.88
N THR A 146 -23.51 -8.46 -6.89
CA THR A 146 -24.45 -8.37 -5.76
C THR A 146 -23.85 -8.84 -4.43
N GLY A 147 -24.24 -8.12 -3.38
CA GLY A 147 -24.14 -8.56 -2.00
C GLY A 147 -23.00 -7.93 -1.21
N ILE A 148 -22.78 -8.52 -0.05
CA ILE A 148 -21.76 -8.16 0.92
C ILE A 148 -21.00 -9.44 1.24
N THR A 149 -19.69 -9.33 1.38
CA THR A 149 -18.82 -10.42 1.85
C THR A 149 -17.95 -9.91 2.99
N GLN A 150 -17.26 -10.81 3.65
CA GLN A 150 -16.13 -10.47 4.50
C GLN A 150 -14.83 -10.86 3.81
N GLY A 151 -13.75 -10.15 4.14
CA GLY A 151 -12.41 -10.44 3.65
C GLY A 151 -11.33 -9.93 4.59
N ASP A 152 -10.13 -10.47 4.40
CA ASP A 152 -8.93 -10.16 5.17
C ASP A 152 -7.89 -9.52 4.26
N GLY A 153 -7.31 -8.39 4.70
CA GLY A 153 -6.21 -7.74 4.00
C GLY A 153 -5.94 -6.32 4.47
N THR A 154 -4.66 -5.94 4.53
CA THR A 154 -4.24 -4.54 4.72
C THR A 154 -4.70 -3.66 3.56
N SER A 155 -4.94 -4.26 2.38
CA SER A 155 -5.61 -3.65 1.23
C SER A 155 -6.99 -3.06 1.55
N PHE A 156 -7.67 -3.54 2.59
CA PHE A 156 -8.94 -2.99 3.08
C PHE A 156 -8.76 -1.95 4.19
N SER A 157 -7.66 -2.03 4.95
CA SER A 157 -7.29 -1.04 5.96
C SER A 157 -6.86 0.29 5.33
N SER A 158 -6.07 0.23 4.27
CA SER A 158 -5.56 1.42 3.55
C SER A 158 -6.67 2.40 3.12
N PRO A 159 -7.74 1.98 2.40
CA PRO A 159 -8.79 2.90 1.96
C PRO A 159 -9.63 3.46 3.12
N ILE A 160 -9.71 2.78 4.27
CA ILE A 160 -10.37 3.33 5.47
C ILE A 160 -9.58 4.55 5.97
N ILE A 161 -8.26 4.45 6.05
CA ILE A 161 -7.39 5.56 6.46
C ILE A 161 -7.38 6.68 5.41
N ALA A 162 -7.33 6.34 4.12
CA ALA A 162 -7.42 7.35 3.06
C ALA A 162 -8.73 8.15 3.14
N GLY A 163 -9.86 7.47 3.39
CA GLY A 163 -11.15 8.12 3.61
C GLY A 163 -11.19 8.97 4.89
N ALA A 164 -10.62 8.47 6.00
CA ALA A 164 -10.52 9.22 7.25
C ALA A 164 -9.66 10.49 7.07
N ALA A 165 -8.55 10.39 6.34
CA ALA A 165 -7.69 11.52 6.01
C ALA A 165 -8.41 12.55 5.14
N ALA A 166 -9.17 12.12 4.12
CA ALA A 166 -9.99 13.02 3.30
C ALA A 166 -11.02 13.78 4.16
N CYS A 167 -11.71 13.08 5.07
CA CYS A 167 -12.67 13.69 5.99
C CYS A 167 -12.02 14.70 6.95
N LEU A 168 -10.80 14.43 7.41
CA LEU A 168 -10.04 15.35 8.24
C LEU A 168 -9.57 16.58 7.44
N TRP A 169 -9.13 16.38 6.20
CA TRP A 169 -8.58 17.43 5.35
C TRP A 169 -9.62 18.47 4.92
N GLN A 170 -10.87 18.04 4.73
CA GLN A 170 -11.97 18.94 4.36
C GLN A 170 -12.58 19.71 5.55
N ALA A 171 -12.26 19.34 6.79
CA ALA A 171 -12.88 19.88 8.00
C ALA A 171 -12.30 21.26 8.37
#